data_AF-A0A9P5JH64-F1
#
_entry.id   AF-A0A9P5JH64-F1
#
_cell.length_a   1.000
_cell.length_b   1.000
_cell.length_c   1.000
_cell.angle_alpha   90.00
_cell.angle_beta   90.00
_cell.angle_gamma   90.00
#
_symmetry.space_group_name_H-M   'P 1'
#
loop_
_entity.id
_entity.type
_entity.pdbx_description
1 polymer ?
#
loop_
_entity_poly.entity_id
_entity_poly.type
_entity_poly.pdbx_seq_one_letter_code
_entity_poly.pdbx_strand_id
1 'polypeptide(L)'
;MEKVAYSDEVDVLPYSSKIKNSQQVLHFGDLPFKRYAWQERWQRVRPAWVGPFAGEFFGVFCYCYAGVGAQAAFFYSQATNEAGFGSLFTVGAAYAIGIALAVTTGGMSSGASFNPAFIVAMATWRDFPWKRVPLYIAAQLLGAVAACLVVYCQWHVELSVIEAAMIKAGKGAAVISASGPAGVFAFYPAKTPLKWVFANEFFCDFFIGLVFWGMIDFTNVFSSPTAVPLLIGLAYGVAIWGFVPLTVALNPARDFGGRILAVMMWGKGAWGGTYSAIGLLTAFPATLASTFIYQVFLVDYSRVLTVSAREIDFNRQLRQEHYDAKQRSYISSGNSLESGSMAEVV
;
A
#
# COMPACT_ATOMS: atom_id res chain seq x y z
N MET A 1 -15.26 63.17 -0.95
CA MET A 1 -14.85 61.81 -1.35
C MET A 1 -15.19 60.89 -0.19
N GLU A 2 -16.20 60.05 -0.42
CA GLU A 2 -16.82 59.15 0.55
C GLU A 2 -15.83 58.18 1.19
N LYS A 3 -16.01 57.98 2.50
CA LYS A 3 -15.47 56.85 3.24
C LYS A 3 -16.25 55.61 2.84
N VAL A 4 -15.60 54.62 2.25
CA VAL A 4 -16.17 53.27 2.09
C VAL A 4 -16.02 52.57 3.45
N ALA A 5 -17.14 52.44 4.16
CA ALA A 5 -17.24 51.60 5.35
C ALA A 5 -17.22 50.14 4.90
N TYR A 6 -16.26 49.37 5.42
CA TYR A 6 -16.31 47.90 5.35
C TYR A 6 -17.12 47.46 6.57
N SER A 7 -18.45 47.44 6.44
CA SER A 7 -19.22 46.46 7.19
C SER A 7 -19.17 45.17 6.38
N ASP A 8 -18.82 44.08 7.04
CA ASP A 8 -19.75 42.95 7.19
C ASP A 8 -18.98 41.84 7.90
N GLU A 9 -19.52 41.47 9.05
CA GLU A 9 -19.19 40.27 9.79
C GLU A 9 -19.13 39.10 8.81
N VAL A 10 -17.93 38.58 8.56
CA VAL A 10 -17.80 37.24 7.99
C VAL A 10 -18.19 36.31 9.12
N ASP A 11 -19.49 36.00 9.19
CA ASP A 11 -20.04 34.92 9.98
C ASP A 11 -19.27 33.64 9.58
N VAL A 12 -18.25 33.31 10.38
CA VAL A 12 -17.61 32.00 10.35
C VAL A 12 -18.63 31.05 10.96
N LEU A 13 -19.60 30.63 10.15
CA LEU A 13 -20.58 29.63 10.53
C LEU A 13 -19.81 28.38 10.98
N PRO A 14 -20.08 27.83 12.19
CA PRO A 14 -19.58 26.52 12.53
C PRO A 14 -20.13 25.53 11.51
N TYR A 15 -19.28 24.68 10.93
CA TYR A 15 -19.68 23.53 10.11
C TYR A 15 -20.33 22.45 11.02
N SER A 16 -21.38 22.85 11.72
CA SER A 16 -22.20 22.03 12.60
C SER A 16 -23.46 22.82 12.97
N SER A 17 -24.30 23.10 11.98
CA SER A 17 -25.74 23.23 12.23
C SER A 17 -26.51 23.11 10.94
N LYS A 18 -27.14 21.94 10.74
CA LYS A 18 -28.27 21.73 9.82
C LYS A 18 -27.94 21.81 8.32
N ILE A 19 -27.34 20.74 7.77
CA ILE A 19 -27.88 20.17 6.53
C ILE A 19 -29.06 19.27 6.92
N LYS A 20 -30.13 19.89 7.41
CA LYS A 20 -31.46 19.32 7.40
C LYS A 20 -32.17 19.96 6.21
N ASN A 21 -31.95 19.40 5.02
CA ASN A 21 -32.87 19.47 3.89
C ASN A 21 -32.48 18.41 2.83
N SER A 22 -33.19 17.28 2.88
CA SER A 22 -33.64 16.48 1.72
C SER A 22 -32.66 16.06 0.60
N GLN A 23 -31.37 15.85 0.87
CA GLN A 23 -30.66 14.81 0.12
C GLN A 23 -30.76 13.53 0.94
N GLN A 24 -31.62 12.62 0.50
CA GLN A 24 -31.73 11.30 1.10
C GLN A 24 -30.34 10.64 1.01
N VAL A 25 -29.66 10.49 2.16
CA VAL A 25 -28.37 9.79 2.22
C VAL A 25 -28.63 8.38 1.71
N LEU A 26 -28.09 8.10 0.53
CA LEU A 26 -28.33 6.86 -0.19
C LEU A 26 -27.13 5.95 0.06
N HIS A 27 -27.26 5.02 0.99
CA HIS A 27 -26.22 4.01 1.13
C HIS A 27 -26.27 3.07 -0.08
N PHE A 28 -25.13 2.44 -0.41
CA PHE A 28 -25.12 1.37 -1.41
C PHE A 28 -26.13 0.26 -1.09
N GLY A 29 -26.38 0.06 0.22
CA GLY A 29 -27.40 -0.80 0.78
C GLY A 29 -28.86 -0.36 0.57
N ASP A 30 -29.11 0.78 -0.04
CA ASP A 30 -30.46 1.28 -0.35
C ASP A 30 -30.76 1.25 -1.86
N LEU A 31 -29.73 1.01 -2.68
CA LEU A 31 -29.86 0.92 -4.14
C LEU A 31 -30.56 -0.38 -4.59
N PRO A 32 -31.40 -0.34 -5.64
CA PRO A 32 -32.25 -1.45 -6.09
C PRO A 32 -31.49 -2.56 -6.85
N PHE A 33 -30.21 -2.79 -6.53
CA PHE A 33 -29.44 -3.86 -7.15
C PHE A 33 -29.88 -5.24 -6.65
N LYS A 34 -29.79 -6.25 -7.53
CA LYS A 34 -30.02 -7.65 -7.14
C LYS A 34 -29.01 -8.05 -6.06
N ARG A 35 -29.50 -8.39 -4.88
CA ARG A 35 -28.68 -8.89 -3.78
C ARG A 35 -28.97 -10.35 -3.55
N TYR A 36 -27.90 -11.11 -3.38
CA TYR A 36 -28.03 -12.47 -2.93
C TYR A 36 -28.17 -12.48 -1.41
N ALA A 37 -29.20 -13.15 -0.88
CA ALA A 37 -29.48 -13.19 0.56
C ALA A 37 -28.27 -13.67 1.39
N TRP A 38 -27.44 -14.55 0.83
CA TRP A 38 -26.20 -15.00 1.46
C TRP A 38 -25.16 -13.88 1.60
N GLN A 39 -25.08 -12.95 0.65
CA GLN A 39 -24.15 -11.81 0.72
C GLN A 39 -24.54 -10.83 1.82
N GLU A 40 -25.83 -10.53 1.95
CA GLU A 40 -26.32 -9.67 3.02
C GLU A 40 -26.16 -10.31 4.39
N ARG A 41 -26.39 -11.63 4.49
CA ARG A 41 -26.11 -12.38 5.71
C ARG A 41 -24.62 -12.33 6.03
N TRP A 42 -23.75 -12.61 5.07
CA TRP A 42 -22.30 -12.53 5.22
C TRP A 42 -21.83 -11.14 5.66
N GLN A 43 -22.28 -10.07 5.00
CA GLN A 43 -21.90 -8.70 5.35
C GLN A 43 -22.32 -8.30 6.77
N ARG A 44 -23.42 -8.88 7.28
CA ARG A 44 -23.88 -8.65 8.65
C ARG A 44 -23.06 -9.40 9.69
N VAL A 45 -22.70 -10.66 9.42
CA VAL A 45 -22.03 -11.53 10.41
C VAL A 45 -20.50 -11.56 10.28
N ARG A 46 -19.95 -11.07 9.16
CA ARG A 46 -18.50 -11.11 8.93
C ARG A 46 -17.77 -10.33 10.03
N PRO A 47 -16.67 -10.86 10.57
CA PRO A 47 -15.86 -10.11 11.51
C PRO A 47 -15.34 -8.81 10.88
N ALA A 48 -15.26 -7.76 11.70
CA ALA A 48 -14.82 -6.43 11.28
C ALA A 48 -13.42 -6.42 10.64
N TRP A 49 -12.56 -7.35 11.05
CA TRP A 49 -11.18 -7.46 10.58
C TRP A 49 -11.05 -8.03 9.16
N VAL A 50 -12.07 -8.73 8.65
CA VAL A 50 -11.99 -9.41 7.33
C VAL A 50 -11.86 -8.41 6.19
N GLY A 51 -12.59 -7.29 6.25
CA GLY A 51 -12.53 -6.25 5.22
C GLY A 51 -11.12 -5.63 5.11
N PRO A 52 -10.56 -5.10 6.21
CA PRO A 52 -9.20 -4.57 6.23
C PRO A 52 -8.14 -5.60 5.85
N PHE A 53 -8.23 -6.83 6.36
CA PHE A 53 -7.29 -7.89 6.01
C PHE A 53 -7.32 -8.20 4.52
N ALA A 54 -8.50 -8.38 3.93
CA ALA A 54 -8.64 -8.62 2.50
C ALA A 54 -8.16 -7.42 1.67
N GLY A 55 -8.46 -6.20 2.11
CA GLY A 55 -8.00 -4.98 1.45
C GLY A 55 -6.48 -4.89 1.39
N GLU A 56 -5.80 -5.10 2.50
CA GLU A 56 -4.33 -5.13 2.54
C GLU A 56 -3.73 -6.29 1.74
N PHE A 57 -4.30 -7.50 1.88
CA PHE A 57 -3.85 -8.68 1.15
C PHE A 57 -3.92 -8.46 -0.37
N PHE A 58 -5.09 -8.06 -0.88
CA PHE A 58 -5.28 -7.86 -2.31
C PHE A 58 -4.56 -6.62 -2.82
N GLY A 59 -4.45 -5.56 -2.02
CA GLY A 59 -3.66 -4.39 -2.39
C GLY A 59 -2.18 -4.72 -2.57
N VAL A 60 -1.57 -5.43 -1.61
CA VAL A 60 -0.18 -5.88 -1.75
C VAL A 60 -0.02 -6.87 -2.89
N PHE A 61 -0.99 -7.78 -3.05
CA PHE A 61 -1.01 -8.71 -4.17
C PHE A 61 -0.99 -7.97 -5.51
N CYS A 62 -1.83 -6.95 -5.71
CA CYS A 62 -1.95 -6.23 -6.98
C CYS A 62 -0.63 -5.61 -7.43
N TYR A 63 0.03 -4.82 -6.56
CA TYR A 63 1.26 -4.16 -6.98
C TYR A 63 2.46 -5.11 -7.04
N CYS A 64 2.52 -6.12 -6.17
CA CYS A 64 3.57 -7.14 -6.24
C CYS A 64 3.41 -7.98 -7.51
N TYR A 65 2.19 -8.38 -7.86
CA TYR A 65 1.92 -9.15 -9.08
C TYR A 65 2.34 -8.37 -10.32
N ALA A 66 1.91 -7.10 -10.43
CA ALA A 66 2.27 -6.25 -11.56
C ALA A 66 3.79 -6.02 -11.66
N GLY A 67 4.41 -5.64 -10.55
CA GLY A 67 5.82 -5.30 -10.51
C GLY A 67 6.76 -6.50 -10.67
N VAL A 68 6.51 -7.60 -9.95
CA VAL A 68 7.30 -8.84 -10.05
C VAL A 68 7.06 -9.52 -11.41
N GLY A 69 5.84 -9.47 -11.95
CA GLY A 69 5.56 -9.95 -13.30
C GLY A 69 6.35 -9.18 -14.38
N ALA A 70 6.40 -7.85 -14.28
CA ALA A 70 7.24 -7.04 -15.17
C ALA A 70 8.73 -7.32 -14.97
N GLN A 71 9.16 -7.58 -13.73
CA GLN A 71 10.54 -7.96 -13.43
C GLN A 71 10.91 -9.32 -14.04
N ALA A 72 9.98 -10.29 -14.06
CA ALA A 72 10.16 -11.58 -14.72
C ALA A 72 10.34 -11.42 -16.23
N ALA A 73 9.50 -10.60 -16.87
CA ALA A 73 9.60 -10.32 -18.29
C ALA A 73 10.91 -9.58 -18.66
N PHE A 74 11.33 -8.62 -17.84
CA PHE A 74 12.62 -7.94 -18.01
C PHE A 74 13.81 -8.89 -17.80
N PHE A 75 13.76 -9.76 -16.79
CA PHE A 75 14.77 -10.79 -16.56
C PHE A 75 14.87 -11.75 -17.76
N TYR A 76 13.72 -12.23 -18.26
CA TYR A 76 13.66 -13.10 -19.43
C TYR A 76 14.36 -12.46 -20.63
N SER A 77 14.04 -11.21 -20.96
CA SER A 77 14.68 -10.44 -22.04
C SER A 77 16.20 -10.40 -21.92
N GLN A 78 16.72 -10.21 -20.71
CA GLN A 78 18.16 -10.17 -20.44
C GLN A 78 18.81 -11.56 -20.50
N ALA A 79 18.12 -12.59 -20.05
CA ALA A 79 18.63 -13.96 -20.02
C ALA A 79 18.69 -14.60 -21.41
N THR A 80 17.72 -14.28 -22.29
CA THR A 80 17.63 -14.84 -23.65
C THR A 80 18.24 -13.93 -24.72
N ASN A 81 18.60 -12.69 -24.39
CA ASN A 81 18.97 -11.62 -25.32
C ASN A 81 17.86 -11.32 -26.36
N GLU A 82 16.59 -11.61 -26.03
CA GLU A 82 15.46 -11.25 -26.86
C GLU A 82 14.94 -9.86 -26.49
N ALA A 83 15.03 -8.92 -27.41
CA ALA A 83 14.54 -7.55 -27.20
C ALA A 83 13.00 -7.50 -27.19
N GLY A 84 12.44 -6.60 -26.39
CA GLY A 84 11.02 -6.24 -26.42
C GLY A 84 10.14 -6.79 -25.29
N PHE A 85 10.64 -7.71 -24.48
CA PHE A 85 9.85 -8.28 -23.37
C PHE A 85 9.86 -7.45 -22.07
N GLY A 86 10.82 -6.54 -21.88
CA GLY A 86 10.82 -5.64 -20.73
C GLY A 86 11.99 -4.68 -20.66
N SER A 87 11.90 -3.70 -19.75
CA SER A 87 12.95 -2.74 -19.40
C SER A 87 12.77 -2.25 -17.96
N LEU A 88 13.80 -1.62 -17.39
CA LEU A 88 13.68 -0.99 -16.07
C LEU A 88 12.53 0.03 -16.00
N PHE A 89 12.28 0.74 -17.11
CA PHE A 89 11.13 1.64 -17.21
C PHE A 89 9.81 0.89 -17.05
N THR A 90 9.62 -0.22 -17.77
CA THR A 90 8.40 -1.04 -17.67
C THR A 90 8.20 -1.63 -16.26
N VAL A 91 9.28 -1.99 -15.56
CA VAL A 91 9.21 -2.47 -14.17
C VAL A 91 8.67 -1.36 -13.26
N GLY A 92 9.27 -0.17 -13.28
CA GLY A 92 8.81 0.94 -12.44
C GLY A 92 7.40 1.41 -12.81
N ALA A 93 7.03 1.41 -14.10
CA ALA A 93 5.67 1.71 -14.55
C ALA A 93 4.66 0.67 -14.05
N ALA A 94 4.99 -0.62 -14.10
CA ALA A 94 4.14 -1.70 -13.61
C ALA A 94 3.93 -1.61 -12.09
N TYR A 95 4.96 -1.29 -11.31
CA TYR A 95 4.80 -1.00 -9.88
C TYR A 95 3.92 0.24 -9.64
N ALA A 96 4.15 1.32 -10.37
CA ALA A 96 3.36 2.56 -10.22
C ALA A 96 1.88 2.34 -10.51
N ILE A 97 1.56 1.71 -11.65
CA ILE A 97 0.18 1.37 -12.03
C ILE A 97 -0.40 0.32 -11.09
N GLY A 98 0.40 -0.67 -10.68
CA GLY A 98 0.02 -1.69 -9.72
C GLY A 98 -0.38 -1.12 -8.37
N ILE A 99 0.30 -0.08 -7.88
CA ILE A 99 -0.08 0.66 -6.66
C ILE A 99 -1.39 1.41 -6.86
N ALA A 100 -1.59 2.07 -8.00
CA ALA A 100 -2.87 2.72 -8.30
C ALA A 100 -4.03 1.70 -8.29
N LEU A 101 -3.81 0.51 -8.87
CA LEU A 101 -4.76 -0.61 -8.81
C LEU A 101 -4.96 -1.13 -7.38
N ALA A 102 -3.90 -1.22 -6.57
CA ALA A 102 -3.98 -1.63 -5.18
C ALA A 102 -4.86 -0.69 -4.35
N VAL A 103 -4.66 0.63 -4.49
CA VAL A 103 -5.45 1.64 -3.75
C VAL A 103 -6.91 1.61 -4.19
N THR A 104 -7.17 1.50 -5.49
CA THR A 104 -8.55 1.47 -6.01
C THR A 104 -9.30 0.18 -5.68
N THR A 105 -8.61 -0.95 -5.50
CA THR A 105 -9.23 -2.25 -5.17
C THR A 105 -9.36 -2.48 -3.66
N GLY A 106 -8.28 -2.29 -2.91
CA GLY A 106 -8.21 -2.59 -1.48
C GLY A 106 -8.41 -1.39 -0.56
N GLY A 107 -8.16 -0.17 -1.06
CA GLY A 107 -8.00 1.02 -0.22
C GLY A 107 -9.25 1.43 0.55
N MET A 108 -10.43 1.36 -0.06
CA MET A 108 -11.70 1.64 0.62
C MET A 108 -12.00 0.68 1.80
N SER A 109 -11.39 -0.50 1.80
CA SER A 109 -11.62 -1.53 2.82
C SER A 109 -10.60 -1.48 3.95
N SER A 110 -9.35 -1.10 3.66
CA SER A 110 -8.25 -1.15 4.64
C SER A 110 -7.64 0.19 5.04
N GLY A 111 -7.80 1.24 4.22
CA GLY A 111 -7.04 2.49 4.34
C GLY A 111 -5.78 2.56 3.47
N ALA A 112 -5.52 1.53 2.65
CA ALA A 112 -4.48 1.51 1.63
C ALA A 112 -3.03 1.68 2.12
N SER A 113 -2.65 1.05 3.24
CA SER A 113 -1.29 1.21 3.76
C SER A 113 -0.27 0.40 2.95
N PHE A 114 -0.61 -0.87 2.66
CA PHE A 114 0.11 -1.82 1.83
C PHE A 114 1.61 -2.01 2.15
N ASN A 115 2.07 -1.49 3.29
CA ASN A 115 3.45 -1.48 3.72
C ASN A 115 3.52 -1.53 5.27
N PRO A 116 4.28 -2.47 5.85
CA PRO A 116 4.45 -2.56 7.30
C PRO A 116 4.99 -1.28 7.95
N ALA A 117 5.88 -0.56 7.28
CA ALA A 117 6.49 0.67 7.80
C ALA A 117 5.46 1.80 7.95
N PHE A 118 4.56 1.95 6.96
CA PHE A 118 3.47 2.93 7.05
C PHE A 118 2.47 2.58 8.16
N ILE A 119 2.17 1.30 8.38
CA ILE A 119 1.30 0.87 9.49
C ILE A 119 1.90 1.25 10.85
N VAL A 120 3.19 1.00 11.05
CA VAL A 120 3.88 1.39 12.29
C VAL A 120 3.93 2.92 12.45
N ALA A 121 4.20 3.65 11.36
CA ALA A 121 4.20 5.11 11.39
C ALA A 121 2.83 5.69 11.73
N MET A 122 1.74 5.18 11.15
CA MET A 122 0.38 5.60 11.49
C MET A 122 0.02 5.23 12.94
N ALA A 123 0.46 4.08 13.45
CA ALA A 123 0.21 3.69 14.84
C ALA A 123 0.96 4.59 15.84
N THR A 124 2.07 5.17 15.40
CA THR A 124 2.89 6.06 16.22
C THR A 124 2.40 7.51 16.18
N TRP A 125 1.88 7.99 15.04
CA TRP A 125 1.64 9.42 14.79
C TRP A 125 0.20 9.81 14.42
N ARG A 126 -0.68 8.86 14.12
CA ARG A 126 -2.03 9.10 13.55
C ARG A 126 -3.10 8.21 14.19
N ASP A 127 -2.93 7.87 15.47
CA ASP A 127 -3.90 7.13 16.28
C ASP A 127 -4.36 5.78 15.69
N PHE A 128 -3.54 5.16 14.83
CA PHE A 128 -3.88 3.84 14.33
C PHE A 128 -3.75 2.79 15.46
N PRO A 129 -4.75 1.94 15.70
CA PRO A 129 -4.74 1.06 16.87
C PRO A 129 -3.61 0.02 16.80
N TRP A 130 -2.68 0.07 17.76
CA TRP A 130 -1.55 -0.87 17.85
C TRP A 130 -1.97 -2.35 17.83
N LYS A 131 -3.15 -2.67 18.38
CA LYS A 131 -3.72 -4.03 18.36
C LYS A 131 -4.01 -4.56 16.95
N ARG A 132 -4.20 -3.68 15.96
CA ARG A 132 -4.46 -4.04 14.55
C ARG A 132 -3.20 -4.15 13.72
N VAL A 133 -2.07 -3.58 14.18
CA VAL A 133 -0.79 -3.61 13.46
C VAL A 133 -0.38 -5.02 13.03
N PRO A 134 -0.40 -6.05 13.91
CA PRO A 134 0.02 -7.40 13.52
C PRO A 134 -0.86 -8.00 12.41
N LEU A 135 -2.17 -7.72 12.45
CA LEU A 135 -3.12 -8.21 11.45
C LEU A 135 -2.81 -7.62 10.07
N TYR A 136 -2.56 -6.31 10.00
CA TYR A 136 -2.25 -5.63 8.75
C TYR A 136 -0.92 -6.10 8.16
N ILE A 137 0.12 -6.21 9.00
CA ILE A 137 1.41 -6.74 8.56
C ILE A 137 1.25 -8.17 8.06
N ALA A 138 0.52 -9.04 8.76
CA ALA A 138 0.27 -10.40 8.31
C ALA A 138 -0.46 -10.44 6.95
N ALA A 139 -1.49 -9.62 6.77
CA ALA A 139 -2.21 -9.51 5.50
C ALA A 139 -1.28 -9.11 4.34
N GLN A 140 -0.43 -8.11 4.57
CA GLN A 140 0.52 -7.60 3.58
C GLN A 140 1.56 -8.66 3.21
N LEU A 141 2.16 -9.34 4.19
CA LEU A 141 3.15 -10.40 3.96
C LEU A 141 2.54 -11.55 3.14
N LEU A 142 1.32 -11.98 3.51
CA LEU A 142 0.62 -13.05 2.79
C LEU A 142 0.26 -12.64 1.36
N GLY A 143 -0.16 -11.39 1.16
CA GLY A 143 -0.45 -10.84 -0.18
C GLY A 143 0.79 -10.84 -1.09
N ALA A 144 1.94 -10.43 -0.55
CA ALA A 144 3.21 -10.43 -1.27
C ALA A 144 3.68 -11.84 -1.65
N VAL A 145 3.60 -12.79 -0.71
CA VAL A 145 3.93 -14.21 -0.97
C VAL A 145 3.02 -14.78 -2.06
N ALA A 146 1.70 -14.55 -1.96
CA ALA A 146 0.74 -15.04 -2.94
C ALA A 146 1.00 -14.48 -4.34
N ALA A 147 1.29 -13.18 -4.47
CA ALA A 147 1.64 -12.57 -5.75
C ALA A 147 2.90 -13.18 -6.35
N CYS A 148 3.96 -13.30 -5.55
CA CYS A 148 5.21 -13.91 -6.01
C CYS A 148 4.99 -15.35 -6.47
N LEU A 149 4.23 -16.15 -5.70
CA LEU A 149 3.92 -17.53 -6.05
C LEU A 149 3.16 -17.64 -7.37
N VAL A 150 2.16 -16.77 -7.59
CA VAL A 150 1.41 -16.74 -8.86
C VAL A 150 2.34 -16.41 -10.02
N VAL A 151 3.20 -15.39 -9.89
CA VAL A 151 4.15 -15.03 -10.94
C VAL A 151 5.14 -16.16 -11.21
N TYR A 152 5.64 -16.84 -10.17
CA TYR A 152 6.51 -18.00 -10.33
C TYR A 152 5.81 -19.12 -11.12
N CYS A 153 4.57 -19.45 -10.78
CA CYS A 153 3.81 -20.46 -11.52
C CYS A 153 3.60 -20.08 -12.99
N GLN A 154 3.33 -18.80 -13.27
CA GLN A 154 3.12 -18.31 -14.64
C GLN A 154 4.40 -18.34 -15.49
N TRP A 155 5.56 -18.08 -14.88
CA TRP A 155 6.88 -18.05 -15.54
C TRP A 155 7.71 -19.32 -15.30
N HIS A 156 7.11 -20.37 -14.74
CA HIS A 156 7.85 -21.52 -14.23
C HIS A 156 8.68 -22.21 -15.32
N VAL A 157 8.12 -22.35 -16.51
CA VAL A 157 8.76 -23.05 -17.63
C VAL A 157 10.00 -22.29 -18.09
N GLU A 158 9.85 -20.99 -18.34
CA GLU A 158 10.91 -20.12 -18.84
C GLU A 158 12.04 -19.99 -17.81
N LEU A 159 11.69 -19.78 -16.54
CA LEU A 159 12.68 -19.71 -15.45
C LEU A 159 13.44 -21.02 -15.29
N SER A 160 12.77 -22.17 -15.40
CA SER A 160 13.40 -23.49 -15.28
C SER A 160 14.38 -23.77 -16.42
N VAL A 161 14.03 -23.37 -17.65
CA VAL A 161 14.93 -23.48 -18.82
C VAL A 161 16.18 -22.64 -18.62
N ILE A 162 16.03 -21.39 -18.17
CA ILE A 162 17.14 -20.47 -17.91
C ILE A 162 18.01 -21.01 -16.76
N GLU A 163 17.40 -21.50 -15.68
CA GLU A 163 18.10 -22.09 -14.55
C GLU A 163 18.94 -23.29 -14.97
N ALA A 164 18.36 -24.23 -15.71
CA ALA A 164 19.07 -25.40 -16.21
C ALA A 164 20.25 -25.01 -17.12
N ALA A 165 20.06 -24.00 -17.98
CA ALA A 165 21.14 -23.45 -18.82
C ALA A 165 22.26 -22.82 -17.99
N MET A 166 21.94 -22.08 -16.93
CA MET A 166 22.93 -21.51 -16.01
C MET A 166 23.73 -22.59 -15.28
N ILE A 167 23.07 -23.64 -14.78
CA ILE A 167 23.73 -24.76 -14.10
C ILE A 167 24.68 -25.48 -15.06
N LYS A 168 24.22 -25.76 -16.29
CA LYS A 168 25.05 -26.40 -17.33
C LYS A 168 26.27 -25.56 -17.70
N ALA A 169 26.15 -24.24 -17.67
CA ALA A 169 27.25 -23.31 -17.90
C ALA A 169 28.20 -23.13 -16.69
N GLY A 170 28.03 -23.91 -15.61
CA GLY A 170 28.84 -23.80 -14.39
C GLY A 170 28.50 -22.58 -13.53
N LYS A 171 27.36 -21.91 -13.78
CA LYS A 171 26.90 -20.70 -13.08
C LYS A 171 25.79 -20.99 -12.06
N GLY A 172 25.73 -22.21 -11.52
CA GLY A 172 24.67 -22.60 -10.56
C GLY A 172 24.58 -21.70 -9.33
N ALA A 173 25.71 -21.18 -8.82
CA ALA A 173 25.71 -20.21 -7.72
C ALA A 173 25.05 -18.87 -8.09
N ALA A 174 25.03 -18.49 -9.37
CA ALA A 174 24.40 -17.26 -9.84
C ALA A 174 22.88 -17.36 -9.95
N VAL A 175 22.28 -18.55 -9.80
CA VAL A 175 20.82 -18.73 -9.74
C VAL A 175 20.23 -17.91 -8.59
N ILE A 176 20.95 -17.89 -7.47
CA ILE A 176 20.63 -17.07 -6.28
C ILE A 176 21.45 -15.77 -6.32
N SER A 177 21.11 -14.90 -7.27
CA SER A 177 21.72 -13.58 -7.40
C SER A 177 20.77 -12.59 -8.10
N ALA A 178 21.13 -11.31 -8.15
CA ALA A 178 20.36 -10.30 -8.89
C ALA A 178 20.23 -10.61 -10.39
N SER A 179 21.18 -11.36 -10.96
CA SER A 179 21.16 -11.74 -12.37
C SER A 179 20.67 -13.18 -12.59
N GLY A 180 20.15 -13.85 -11.56
CA GLY A 180 19.57 -15.19 -11.66
C GLY A 180 18.06 -15.20 -11.45
N PRO A 181 17.40 -16.36 -11.67
CA PRO A 181 15.95 -16.52 -11.48
C PRO A 181 15.44 -16.07 -10.11
N ALA A 182 16.20 -16.28 -9.03
CA ALA A 182 15.79 -15.83 -7.70
C ALA A 182 15.72 -14.30 -7.58
N GLY A 183 16.52 -13.58 -8.39
CA GLY A 183 16.58 -12.12 -8.46
C GLY A 183 15.32 -11.47 -9.03
N VAL A 184 14.44 -12.26 -9.67
CA VAL A 184 13.10 -11.80 -10.08
C VAL A 184 12.24 -11.48 -8.85
N PHE A 185 12.35 -12.28 -7.81
CA PHE A 185 11.46 -12.25 -6.65
C PHE A 185 12.10 -11.53 -5.46
N ALA A 186 13.34 -11.86 -5.14
CA ALA A 186 14.06 -11.32 -4.00
C ALA A 186 15.23 -10.45 -4.45
N PHE A 187 15.58 -9.48 -3.62
CA PHE A 187 16.70 -8.61 -3.91
C PHE A 187 18.01 -9.18 -3.39
N TYR A 188 19.08 -9.00 -4.17
CA TYR A 188 20.45 -9.35 -3.83
C TYR A 188 21.38 -8.25 -4.32
N PRO A 189 22.08 -7.52 -3.44
CA PRO A 189 23.00 -6.49 -3.87
C PRO A 189 24.13 -7.13 -4.66
N ALA A 190 24.55 -6.44 -5.71
CA ALA A 190 25.78 -6.77 -6.41
C ALA A 190 27.00 -6.39 -5.54
N LYS A 191 28.11 -5.97 -6.16
CA LYS A 191 29.37 -5.63 -5.48
C LYS A 191 29.33 -4.29 -4.69
N THR A 192 28.15 -3.77 -4.38
CA THR A 192 27.97 -2.48 -3.69
C THR A 192 28.15 -2.66 -2.18
N PRO A 193 28.97 -1.83 -1.50
CA PRO A 193 29.10 -1.90 -0.04
C PRO A 193 27.76 -1.67 0.67
N LEU A 194 27.46 -2.49 1.68
CA LEU A 194 26.15 -2.50 2.37
C LEU A 194 25.74 -1.13 2.93
N LYS A 195 26.68 -0.29 3.37
CA LYS A 195 26.40 1.07 3.85
C LYS A 195 25.73 1.97 2.80
N TRP A 196 26.10 1.80 1.54
CA TRP A 196 25.53 2.56 0.43
C TRP A 196 24.18 1.99 -0.01
N VAL A 197 24.02 0.67 0.09
CA VAL A 197 22.72 0.02 -0.13
C VAL A 197 21.70 0.47 0.93
N PHE A 198 22.12 0.51 2.21
CA PHE A 198 21.32 1.07 3.29
C PHE A 198 20.93 2.54 3.04
N ALA A 199 21.89 3.38 2.66
CA ALA A 199 21.60 4.78 2.37
C ALA A 199 20.60 4.92 1.21
N ASN A 200 20.76 4.13 0.15
CA ASN A 200 19.85 4.10 -0.99
C ASN A 200 18.42 3.73 -0.56
N GLU A 201 18.29 2.64 0.20
CA GLU A 201 17.02 2.18 0.79
C GLU A 201 16.38 3.27 1.64
N PHE A 202 17.13 3.82 2.60
CA PHE A 202 16.64 4.83 3.54
C PHE A 202 16.12 6.08 2.83
N PHE A 203 16.87 6.64 1.88
CA PHE A 203 16.46 7.87 1.22
C PHE A 203 15.30 7.67 0.24
N CYS A 204 15.21 6.51 -0.42
CA CYS A 204 14.06 6.20 -1.26
C CYS A 204 12.79 6.01 -0.42
N ASP A 205 12.86 5.25 0.68
CA ASP A 205 11.74 5.09 1.61
C ASP A 205 11.33 6.40 2.26
N PHE A 206 12.31 7.24 2.64
CA PHE A 206 12.06 8.58 3.18
C PHE A 206 11.34 9.46 2.15
N PHE A 207 11.80 9.45 0.90
CA PHE A 207 11.16 10.21 -0.19
C PHE A 207 9.72 9.76 -0.43
N ILE A 208 9.48 8.45 -0.55
CA ILE A 208 8.13 7.90 -0.71
C ILE A 208 7.27 8.25 0.49
N GLY A 209 7.81 8.15 1.71
CA GLY A 209 7.14 8.56 2.95
C GLY A 209 6.70 10.02 2.93
N LEU A 210 7.61 10.93 2.57
CA LEU A 210 7.32 12.36 2.51
C LEU A 210 6.22 12.67 1.48
N VAL A 211 6.30 12.06 0.29
CA VAL A 211 5.28 12.21 -0.75
C VAL A 211 3.96 11.62 -0.30
N PHE A 212 3.95 10.43 0.29
CA PHE A 212 2.74 9.77 0.81
C PHE A 212 1.99 10.68 1.78
N TRP A 213 2.67 11.24 2.79
CA TRP A 213 2.05 12.17 3.73
C TRP A 213 1.51 13.42 3.06
N GLY A 214 2.23 13.96 2.07
CA GLY A 214 1.75 15.05 1.23
C GLY A 214 0.48 14.72 0.45
N MET A 215 0.37 13.50 -0.08
CA MET A 215 -0.77 13.09 -0.89
C MET A 215 -2.02 12.82 -0.06
N ILE A 216 -1.87 12.32 1.18
CA ILE A 216 -3.00 12.05 2.08
C ILE A 216 -3.32 13.22 3.04
N ASP A 217 -2.65 14.36 2.87
CA ASP A 217 -2.98 15.59 3.59
C ASP A 217 -4.25 16.21 2.99
N PHE A 218 -5.32 16.22 3.77
CA PHE A 218 -6.62 16.74 3.37
C PHE A 218 -6.66 18.26 3.09
N THR A 219 -5.60 18.97 3.46
CA THR A 219 -5.44 20.41 3.19
C THR A 219 -4.62 20.68 1.92
N ASN A 220 -4.01 19.65 1.32
CA ASN A 220 -3.19 19.81 0.13
C ASN A 220 -4.03 20.02 -1.13
N VAL A 221 -4.09 21.26 -1.62
CA VAL A 221 -4.84 21.64 -2.82
C VAL A 221 -4.30 21.05 -4.13
N PHE A 222 -3.05 20.56 -4.13
CA PHE A 222 -2.42 19.96 -5.31
C PHE A 222 -2.68 18.46 -5.42
N SER A 223 -3.23 17.84 -4.37
CA SER A 223 -3.57 16.41 -4.33
C SER A 223 -5.07 16.23 -4.17
N SER A 224 -5.76 15.89 -5.26
CA SER A 224 -7.15 15.45 -5.15
C SER A 224 -7.19 13.96 -4.73
N PRO A 225 -8.20 13.52 -3.95
CA PRO A 225 -8.31 12.12 -3.55
C PRO A 225 -8.31 11.12 -4.73
N THR A 226 -8.81 11.54 -5.89
CA THR A 226 -8.80 10.74 -7.12
C THR A 226 -7.39 10.60 -7.72
N ALA A 227 -6.52 11.59 -7.53
CA ALA A 227 -5.15 11.58 -8.03
C ALA A 227 -4.18 10.82 -7.11
N VAL A 228 -4.48 10.73 -5.81
CA VAL A 228 -3.65 10.07 -4.79
C VAL A 228 -3.14 8.67 -5.22
N PRO A 229 -3.98 7.74 -5.75
CA PRO A 229 -3.53 6.43 -6.17
C PRO A 229 -2.38 6.47 -7.20
N LEU A 230 -2.49 7.36 -8.19
CA LEU A 230 -1.51 7.49 -9.26
C LEU A 230 -0.24 8.19 -8.76
N LEU A 231 -0.37 9.26 -7.98
CA LEU A 231 0.77 10.04 -7.50
C LEU A 231 1.66 9.24 -6.54
N ILE A 232 1.07 8.46 -5.64
CA ILE A 232 1.84 7.54 -4.77
C ILE A 232 2.53 6.48 -5.62
N GLY A 233 1.83 5.91 -6.61
CA GLY A 233 2.42 4.96 -7.55
C GLY A 233 3.62 5.55 -8.30
N LEU A 234 3.50 6.77 -8.81
CA LEU A 234 4.59 7.46 -9.51
C LEU A 234 5.78 7.74 -8.60
N ALA A 235 5.57 8.11 -7.33
CA ALA A 235 6.67 8.28 -6.37
C ALA A 235 7.48 6.98 -6.20
N TYR A 236 6.78 5.84 -6.10
CA TYR A 236 7.40 4.52 -6.06
C TYR A 236 8.11 4.17 -7.37
N GLY A 237 7.51 4.49 -8.52
CA GLY A 237 8.10 4.33 -9.84
C GLY A 237 9.39 5.13 -10.03
N VAL A 238 9.42 6.38 -9.57
CA VAL A 238 10.61 7.25 -9.57
C VAL A 238 11.73 6.63 -8.75
N ALA A 239 11.43 6.09 -7.57
CA ALA A 239 12.41 5.37 -6.76
C ALA A 239 12.98 4.17 -7.51
N ILE A 240 12.15 3.40 -8.23
CA ILE A 240 12.62 2.29 -9.06
C ILE A 240 13.52 2.76 -10.20
N TRP A 241 13.04 3.70 -11.01
CA TRP A 241 13.75 4.15 -12.21
C TRP A 241 15.11 4.77 -11.90
N GLY A 242 15.22 5.46 -10.77
CA GLY A 242 16.47 6.09 -10.33
C GLY A 242 17.43 5.14 -9.61
N PHE A 243 16.91 4.20 -8.82
CA PHE A 243 17.70 3.62 -7.72
C PHE A 243 17.69 2.09 -7.63
N VAL A 244 16.88 1.36 -8.42
CA VAL A 244 16.91 -0.12 -8.43
C VAL A 244 18.27 -0.73 -8.81
N PRO A 245 19.09 -0.16 -9.72
CA PRO A 245 20.42 -0.73 -9.99
C PRO A 245 21.34 -0.82 -8.76
N LEU A 246 21.13 0.04 -7.76
CA LEU A 246 21.82 -0.01 -6.47
C LEU A 246 21.18 -0.98 -5.47
N THR A 247 20.06 -1.59 -5.88
CA THR A 247 19.12 -2.40 -5.10
C THR A 247 18.29 -1.55 -4.14
N VAL A 248 16.96 -1.67 -4.25
CA VAL A 248 16.02 -0.99 -3.35
C VAL A 248 14.76 -1.83 -3.18
N ALA A 249 14.34 -2.08 -1.93
CA ALA A 249 13.17 -2.88 -1.59
C ALA A 249 11.89 -2.05 -1.47
N LEU A 250 11.98 -0.85 -0.91
CA LEU A 250 10.94 0.16 -0.68
C LEU A 250 9.77 -0.27 0.24
N ASN A 251 9.70 -1.56 0.57
CA ASN A 251 8.60 -2.14 1.31
C ASN A 251 9.01 -3.48 1.95
N PRO A 252 8.98 -3.60 3.29
CA PRO A 252 9.32 -4.82 3.99
C PRO A 252 8.47 -6.02 3.57
N ALA A 253 7.17 -5.85 3.31
CA ALA A 253 6.31 -6.95 2.89
C ALA A 253 6.66 -7.45 1.49
N ARG A 254 6.98 -6.53 0.56
CA ARG A 254 7.39 -6.88 -0.81
C ARG A 254 8.69 -7.69 -0.83
N ASP A 255 9.70 -7.27 -0.06
CA ASP A 255 10.97 -7.99 0.00
C ASP A 255 10.83 -9.31 0.78
N PHE A 256 10.12 -9.30 1.91
CA PHE A 256 9.86 -10.51 2.69
C PHE A 256 9.13 -11.57 1.86
N GLY A 257 8.05 -11.20 1.17
CA GLY A 257 7.27 -12.13 0.36
C GLY A 257 8.10 -12.76 -0.76
N GLY A 258 8.89 -11.95 -1.46
CA GLY A 258 9.82 -12.42 -2.48
C GLY A 258 10.89 -13.36 -1.93
N ARG A 259 11.46 -13.05 -0.76
CA ARG A 259 12.45 -13.91 -0.08
C ARG A 259 11.87 -15.24 0.39
N ILE A 260 10.64 -15.24 0.92
CA ILE A 260 9.97 -16.48 1.32
C ILE A 260 9.79 -17.40 0.12
N LEU A 261 9.29 -16.87 -1.00
CA LEU A 261 9.21 -17.66 -2.23
C LEU A 261 10.60 -18.14 -2.66
N ALA A 262 11.61 -17.26 -2.64
CA ALA A 262 12.95 -17.63 -3.06
C ALA A 262 13.54 -18.76 -2.19
N VAL A 263 13.29 -18.74 -0.88
CA VAL A 263 13.67 -19.83 0.03
C VAL A 263 12.88 -21.10 -0.21
N MET A 264 11.59 -21.01 -0.56
CA MET A 264 10.78 -22.16 -0.91
C MET A 264 11.30 -22.87 -2.17
N MET A 265 11.76 -22.12 -3.17
CA MET A 265 12.19 -22.66 -4.47
C MET A 265 13.68 -23.06 -4.51
N TRP A 266 14.57 -22.22 -3.96
CA TRP A 266 16.03 -22.40 -4.04
C TRP A 266 16.70 -22.68 -2.69
N GLY A 267 15.91 -22.90 -1.63
CA GLY A 267 16.39 -23.29 -0.31
C GLY A 267 16.92 -22.12 0.54
N LYS A 268 17.39 -22.44 1.75
CA LYS A 268 17.75 -21.45 2.79
C LYS A 268 18.82 -20.43 2.34
N GLY A 269 19.67 -20.78 1.38
CA GLY A 269 20.67 -19.86 0.82
C GLY A 269 20.08 -18.63 0.13
N ALA A 270 18.82 -18.71 -0.33
CA ALA A 270 18.11 -17.63 -0.99
C ALA A 270 17.59 -16.52 -0.05
N TRP A 271 17.76 -16.66 1.26
CA TRP A 271 17.34 -15.61 2.20
C TRP A 271 18.11 -14.30 1.99
N GLY A 272 19.34 -14.34 1.47
CA GLY A 272 20.15 -13.15 1.17
C GLY A 272 21.01 -12.64 2.33
N GLY A 273 21.12 -13.40 3.43
CA GLY A 273 22.08 -13.14 4.52
C GLY A 273 21.89 -11.77 5.18
N THR A 274 22.99 -11.07 5.50
CA THR A 274 22.96 -9.77 6.18
C THR A 274 22.25 -8.67 5.39
N TYR A 275 22.20 -8.79 4.06
CA TYR A 275 21.47 -7.83 3.23
C TYR A 275 19.96 -7.90 3.48
N SER A 276 19.40 -9.07 3.79
CA SER A 276 17.95 -9.20 4.02
C SER A 276 17.48 -8.26 5.13
N ALA A 277 18.32 -8.01 6.15
CA ALA A 277 17.99 -7.08 7.22
C ALA A 277 17.83 -5.64 6.71
N ILE A 278 18.62 -5.23 5.71
CA ILE A 278 18.53 -3.89 5.12
C ILE A 278 17.19 -3.73 4.40
N GLY A 279 16.85 -4.64 3.47
CA GLY A 279 15.58 -4.56 2.73
C GLY A 279 14.34 -4.69 3.62
N LEU A 280 14.42 -5.47 4.71
CA LEU A 280 13.29 -5.69 5.60
C LEU A 280 13.11 -4.60 6.66
N LEU A 281 14.19 -3.99 7.15
CA LEU A 281 14.12 -3.14 8.35
C LEU A 281 14.34 -1.65 8.07
N THR A 282 14.98 -1.27 6.97
CA THR A 282 15.35 0.14 6.72
C THR A 282 14.14 1.05 6.49
N ALA A 283 13.06 0.52 5.91
CA ALA A 283 11.84 1.27 5.68
C ALA A 283 11.23 1.82 6.97
N PHE A 284 11.31 1.10 8.10
CA PHE A 284 10.72 1.55 9.37
C PHE A 284 11.31 2.89 9.88
N PRO A 285 12.64 3.03 10.12
CA PRO A 285 13.21 4.30 10.52
C PRO A 285 13.08 5.37 9.44
N ALA A 286 13.14 5.02 8.14
CA ALA A 286 12.99 5.97 7.05
C ALA A 286 11.57 6.57 6.99
N THR A 287 10.54 5.73 7.06
CA THR A 287 9.14 6.19 7.10
C THR A 287 8.88 7.00 8.37
N LEU A 288 9.34 6.56 9.55
CA LEU A 288 9.20 7.34 10.78
C LEU A 288 9.88 8.72 10.70
N ALA A 289 11.09 8.78 10.11
CA ALA A 289 11.77 10.04 9.87
C ALA A 289 10.99 10.95 8.92
N SER A 290 10.43 10.39 7.83
CA SER A 290 9.58 11.16 6.91
C SER A 290 8.31 11.68 7.59
N THR A 291 7.67 10.86 8.45
CA THR A 291 6.50 11.27 9.23
C THR A 291 6.85 12.39 10.18
N PHE A 292 7.96 12.28 10.90
CA PHE A 292 8.45 13.35 11.77
C PHE A 292 8.65 14.66 11.00
N ILE A 293 9.36 14.62 9.87
CA ILE A 293 9.59 15.82 9.05
C ILE A 293 8.27 16.41 8.56
N TYR A 294 7.35 15.58 8.06
CA TYR A 294 6.08 16.06 7.56
C TYR A 294 5.22 16.69 8.67
N GLN A 295 5.08 16.01 9.81
CA GLN A 295 4.23 16.46 10.93
C GLN A 295 4.77 17.72 11.60
N VAL A 296 6.10 17.86 11.74
CA VAL A 296 6.71 18.99 12.44
C VAL A 296 6.83 20.23 11.55
N PHE A 297 7.14 20.05 10.26
CA PHE A 297 7.50 21.17 9.40
C PHE A 297 6.50 21.46 8.27
N LEU A 298 5.71 20.49 7.82
CA LEU A 298 4.87 20.63 6.63
C LEU A 298 3.37 20.69 6.94
N VAL A 299 2.93 20.12 8.06
CA VAL A 299 1.57 20.25 8.57
C VAL A 299 1.34 21.62 9.19
N ASP A 300 0.18 22.19 8.91
CA ASP A 300 -0.26 23.47 9.44
C ASP A 300 -1.76 23.38 9.76
N TYR A 301 -2.07 23.48 11.05
CA TYR A 301 -3.43 23.38 11.58
C TYR A 301 -4.33 24.57 11.22
N SER A 302 -3.76 25.66 10.69
CA SER A 302 -4.55 26.80 10.20
C SER A 302 -5.13 26.57 8.81
N ARG A 303 -4.65 25.55 8.07
CA ARG A 303 -5.12 25.25 6.72
C ARG A 303 -6.52 24.62 6.74
N VAL A 304 -7.32 24.96 5.73
CA VAL A 304 -8.68 24.47 5.57
C VAL A 304 -8.70 23.19 4.73
N LEU A 305 -9.59 22.28 5.06
CA LEU A 305 -9.83 21.06 4.28
C LEU A 305 -10.31 21.42 2.87
N THR A 306 -9.78 20.70 1.87
CA THR A 306 -10.27 20.81 0.49
C THR A 306 -11.72 20.36 0.36
N VAL A 307 -12.42 20.78 -0.69
CA VAL A 307 -13.84 20.39 -0.94
C VAL A 307 -13.99 18.87 -0.97
N SER A 308 -13.13 18.19 -1.73
CA SER A 308 -13.15 16.73 -1.87
C SER A 308 -12.79 16.01 -0.56
N ALA A 309 -11.87 16.56 0.23
CA ALA A 309 -11.55 15.97 1.54
C ALA A 309 -12.72 16.09 2.53
N ARG A 310 -13.45 17.22 2.53
CA ARG A 310 -14.67 17.38 3.34
C ARG A 310 -15.76 16.38 2.95
N GLU A 311 -15.92 16.10 1.65
CA GLU A 311 -16.87 15.09 1.18
C GLU A 311 -16.50 13.68 1.66
N ILE A 312 -15.20 13.34 1.67
CA ILE A 312 -14.72 12.06 2.21
C ILE A 312 -14.99 11.97 3.70
N ASP A 313 -14.66 13.01 4.47
CA ASP A 313 -14.90 13.05 5.92
C ASP A 313 -16.40 12.91 6.24
N PHE A 314 -17.25 13.64 5.53
CA PHE A 314 -18.70 13.53 5.66
C PHE A 314 -19.22 12.11 5.34
N ASN A 315 -18.74 11.49 4.26
CA ASN A 315 -19.10 10.11 3.90
C ASN A 315 -18.63 9.09 4.95
N ARG A 316 -17.48 9.33 5.60
CA ARG A 316 -16.98 8.50 6.71
C ARG A 316 -17.89 8.60 7.93
N GLN A 317 -18.28 9.83 8.31
CA GLN A 317 -19.20 10.07 9.43
C GLN A 317 -20.55 9.37 9.21
N LEU A 318 -21.15 9.54 8.03
CA LEU A 318 -22.42 8.87 7.68
C LEU A 318 -22.32 7.33 7.69
N ARG A 319 -21.20 6.78 7.22
CA ARG A 319 -20.95 5.33 7.28
C ARG A 319 -20.87 4.85 8.72
N GLN A 320 -20.22 5.61 9.60
CA GLN A 320 -20.10 5.27 11.02
C GLN A 320 -21.47 5.31 11.70
N GLU A 321 -22.26 6.36 11.49
CA GLU A 321 -23.62 6.47 12.04
C GLU A 321 -24.51 5.31 11.62
N HIS A 322 -24.48 4.91 10.34
CA HIS A 322 -25.23 3.76 9.84
C HIS A 322 -24.78 2.44 10.47
N TYR A 323 -23.48 2.28 10.69
CA TYR A 323 -22.93 1.11 11.35
C TYR A 323 -23.39 1.03 12.82
N ASP A 324 -23.31 2.13 13.56
CA ASP A 324 -23.73 2.21 14.96
C ASP A 324 -25.25 2.03 15.11
N ALA A 325 -26.04 2.52 14.16
CA ALA A 325 -27.49 2.27 14.09
C ALA A 325 -27.80 0.78 13.87
N LYS A 326 -27.05 0.10 12.98
CA LYS A 326 -27.18 -1.36 12.77
C LYS A 326 -26.78 -2.16 14.00
N GLN A 327 -25.72 -1.77 14.71
CA GLN A 327 -25.34 -2.46 15.94
C GLN A 327 -26.40 -2.30 17.04
N ARG A 328 -26.95 -1.08 17.22
CA ARG A 328 -28.02 -0.83 18.20
C ARG A 328 -29.28 -1.65 17.93
N SER A 329 -29.73 -1.74 16.67
CA SER A 329 -30.90 -2.56 16.31
C SER A 329 -30.64 -4.05 16.55
N TYR A 330 -29.43 -4.52 16.31
CA TYR A 330 -29.06 -5.92 16.53
C TYR A 330 -28.99 -6.30 18.02
N ILE A 331 -28.40 -5.44 18.86
CA ILE A 331 -28.36 -5.62 20.32
C ILE A 331 -29.80 -5.64 20.89
N SER A 332 -30.68 -4.76 20.40
CA SER A 332 -32.09 -4.75 20.81
C SER A 332 -32.87 -6.01 20.38
N SER A 333 -32.36 -6.75 19.39
CA SER A 333 -32.93 -8.03 18.93
C SER A 333 -32.42 -9.27 19.69
N GLY A 334 -31.60 -9.09 20.74
CA GLY A 334 -31.16 -10.18 21.62
C GLY A 334 -29.96 -11.00 21.11
N ASN A 335 -29.30 -10.58 20.03
CA ASN A 335 -28.10 -11.26 19.51
C ASN A 335 -26.85 -10.45 19.86
N SER A 336 -26.00 -10.95 20.77
CA SER A 336 -24.71 -10.30 21.11
C SER A 336 -23.60 -10.77 20.18
N LEU A 337 -22.97 -9.84 19.45
CA LEU A 337 -21.60 -10.04 18.95
C LEU A 337 -20.64 -9.55 20.04
N GLU A 338 -19.61 -10.32 20.35
CA GLU A 338 -18.53 -9.90 21.23
C GLU A 338 -18.01 -8.52 20.81
N SER A 339 -17.85 -7.65 21.80
CA SER A 339 -17.54 -6.23 21.68
C SER A 339 -16.21 -5.98 20.98
N GLY A 340 -16.22 -5.89 19.66
CA GLY A 340 -15.20 -5.21 18.88
C GLY A 340 -15.63 -3.77 18.60
N SER A 341 -15.28 -2.85 19.50
CA SER A 341 -15.43 -1.41 19.28
C SER A 341 -14.82 -1.02 17.92
N MET A 342 -15.66 -0.47 17.04
CA MET A 342 -15.29 0.17 15.78
C MET A 342 -15.43 1.70 15.90
N ALA A 343 -15.05 2.27 17.05
CA ALA A 343 -14.87 3.73 17.17
C ALA A 343 -13.58 4.22 16.49
N GLU A 344 -12.76 3.31 15.94
CA GLU A 344 -11.43 3.58 15.39
C GLU A 344 -11.28 2.92 14.02
N VAL A 345 -11.90 3.50 12.99
CA VAL A 345 -11.60 3.20 11.59
C VAL A 345 -11.26 4.51 10.90
N VAL A 346 -9.94 4.71 10.76
CA VAL A 346 -9.15 5.73 10.03
C VAL A 346 -9.91 6.78 9.21
#